data_AF-A0A662VEC8-F1
#
_entry.id   AF-A0A662VEC8-F1
#
_cell.length_a   1.000
_cell.length_b   1.000
_cell.length_c   1.000
_cell.angle_alpha   90.00
_cell.angle_beta   90.00
_cell.angle_gamma   90.00
#
_symmetry.space_group_name_H-M   'P 1'
#
loop_
_entity.id
_entity.type
_entity.pdbx_description
1 polymer ?
#
loop_
_entity_poly.entity_id
_entity_poly.type
_entity_poly.pdbx_seq_one_letter_code
_entity_poly.pdbx_strand_id
1 'polypeptide(L)' 'IRYDKLFGLHKKNMPSINTFIELIRKHGYNAYRTHFDPRGIKTNAPIEILHEIISSF' A
#
# COMPACT_ATOMS: atom_id res chain seq x y z
N ILE A 1 5.53 -3.51 -4.95
CA ILE A 1 5.48 -4.09 -3.59
C ILE A 1 4.22 -4.93 -3.42
N ARG A 2 4.27 -5.99 -2.61
CA ARG A 2 3.09 -6.78 -2.24
C ARG A 2 2.45 -6.21 -0.99
N TYR A 3 1.26 -5.63 -1.11
CA TYR A 3 0.63 -4.93 0.02
C TYR A 3 0.11 -5.90 1.08
N ASP A 4 -0.32 -7.10 0.69
CA ASP A 4 -0.80 -8.13 1.63
C ASP A 4 0.28 -8.53 2.64
N LYS A 5 1.51 -8.70 2.16
CA LYS A 5 2.66 -8.98 3.03
C LYS A 5 2.94 -7.81 3.97
N LEU A 6 2.82 -6.58 3.47
CA LEU A 6 3.07 -5.37 4.24
C LEU A 6 2.08 -5.24 5.41
N PHE A 7 0.78 -5.43 5.17
CA PHE A 7 -0.24 -5.44 6.23
C PHE A 7 -0.09 -6.63 7.20
N GLY A 8 0.31 -7.80 6.69
CA GLY A 8 0.59 -8.97 7.52
C GLY A 8 1.73 -8.76 8.53
N LEU A 9 2.77 -8.02 8.14
CA LEU A 9 3.87 -7.65 9.05
C LEU A 9 3.40 -6.76 10.20
N HIS A 10 2.45 -5.85 9.92
CA HIS A 10 1.87 -4.94 10.92
C HIS A 10 0.71 -5.57 11.73
N LYS A 11 0.30 -6.79 11.41
CA LYS A 11 -0.87 -7.47 12.01
C LYS A 11 -2.15 -6.62 11.96
N LYS A 12 -2.33 -5.83 10.89
CA LYS A 12 -3.50 -4.96 10.69
C LYS A 12 -4.48 -5.54 9.68
N ASN A 13 -5.74 -5.13 9.82
CA ASN A 13 -6.78 -5.48 8.87
C ASN A 13 -6.43 -4.90 7.48
N MET A 14 -6.55 -5.75 6.47
CA MET A 14 -6.19 -5.39 5.11
C MET A 14 -7.37 -4.69 4.42
N PRO A 15 -7.24 -3.42 4.02
CA PRO A 15 -8.26 -2.76 3.23
C PRO A 15 -8.30 -3.32 1.80
N SER A 16 -9.29 -2.88 1.03
CA SER A 16 -9.27 -3.13 -0.41
C SER A 16 -8.01 -2.52 -1.04
N ILE A 17 -7.45 -3.19 -2.05
CA ILE A 17 -6.26 -2.69 -2.75
C ILE A 17 -6.48 -1.28 -3.33
N ASN A 18 -7.71 -0.95 -3.76
CA ASN A 18 -8.04 0.37 -4.29
C ASN A 18 -8.00 1.42 -3.18
N THR A 19 -8.58 1.13 -2.02
CA THR A 19 -8.55 2.02 -0.85
C THR A 19 -7.12 2.34 -0.44
N PHE A 20 -6.23 1.34 -0.42
CA PHE A 20 -4.83 1.56 -0.08
C PHE A 20 -4.09 2.37 -1.16
N ILE A 21 -4.35 2.13 -2.44
CA ILE A 21 -3.82 2.94 -3.55
C ILE A 21 -4.26 4.40 -3.42
N GLU A 22 -5.54 4.65 -3.12
CA GLU A 22 -6.06 6.00 -2.93
C GLU A 22 -5.44 6.70 -1.73
N LEU A 23 -5.19 5.99 -0.64
CA LEU A 23 -4.48 6.55 0.51
C LEU A 23 -3.06 7.00 0.14
N ILE A 24 -2.30 6.14 -0.54
CA ILE A 24 -0.95 6.51 -1.00
C ILE A 24 -1.00 7.78 -1.88
N ARG A 25 -2.02 7.88 -2.75
CA ARG A 25 -2.27 9.07 -3.58
C ARG A 25 -2.64 10.31 -2.77
N LYS A 26 -3.45 10.18 -1.72
CA LYS A 26 -3.78 11.27 -0.80
C LYS A 26 -2.56 11.80 -0.05
N HIS A 27 -1.56 10.97 0.19
CA HIS A 27 -0.26 11.37 0.74
C HIS A 27 0.69 12.01 -0.28
N GLY A 28 0.24 12.25 -1.53
CA GLY A 28 1.04 12.91 -2.56
C GLY A 28 1.93 11.97 -3.39
N TYR A 29 1.76 10.65 -3.26
CA TYR A 29 2.56 9.66 -3.98
C TYR A 29 1.75 8.95 -5.07
N ASN A 30 2.42 8.62 -6.17
CA ASN A 30 1.81 7.87 -7.26
C ASN A 30 1.74 6.39 -6.91
N ALA A 31 0.54 5.81 -6.92
CA ALA A 31 0.32 4.38 -6.73
C ALA A 31 -0.62 3.79 -7.79
N TYR A 32 -0.33 2.58 -8.25
CA TYR A 32 -1.07 1.85 -9.28
C TYR A 32 -1.07 0.36 -9.00
N ARG A 33 -2.09 -0.36 -9.48
CA ARG A 33 -2.04 -1.81 -9.58
C ARG A 33 -1.01 -2.23 -10.61
N THR A 34 -0.42 -3.39 -10.42
CA THR A 34 0.46 -4.00 -11.41
C THR A 34 -0.14 -5.30 -11.93
N HIS A 35 0.06 -5.59 -13.22
CA HIS A 35 -0.39 -6.87 -13.81
C HIS A 35 0.50 -8.05 -13.39
N PHE A 36 1.71 -7.78 -12.87
CA PHE A 36 2.63 -8.83 -12.43
C PHE A 36 2.11 -9.65 -11.23
N ASP A 37 1.32 -9.05 -10.34
CA ASP A 37 0.76 -9.72 -9.17
C ASP A 37 -0.61 -9.10 -8.85
N PRO A 38 -1.68 -9.89 -8.62
CA PRO A 38 -3.01 -9.37 -8.34
C PRO A 38 -3.09 -8.57 -7.03
N ARG A 39 -2.12 -8.78 -6.12
CA ARG A 39 -1.90 -8.04 -4.87
C ARG A 39 -0.63 -7.17 -4.94
N GLY A 40 -0.14 -6.92 -6.15
CA GLY A 40 1.01 -6.05 -6.39
C GLY A 40 0.58 -4.60 -6.60
N ILE A 41 1.27 -3.70 -5.92
CA ILE A 41 1.14 -2.25 -6.10
C ILE A 41 2.48 -1.69 -6.56
N LYS A 42 2.47 -0.92 -7.63
CA LYS A 42 3.60 -0.08 -8.05
C LYS A 42 3.40 1.30 -7.45
N THR A 43 4.37 1.77 -6.68
CA THR A 43 4.34 3.10 -6.07
C THR A 43 5.71 3.75 -6.12
N ASN A 44 5.76 5.08 -6.18
CA ASN A 44 6.99 5.85 -5.99
C ASN A 44 7.19 6.27 -4.51
N ALA A 45 6.27 5.91 -3.61
CA ALA A 45 6.41 6.17 -2.18
C ALA A 45 7.60 5.40 -1.60
N PRO A 46 8.42 6.05 -0.74
CA PRO A 46 9.42 5.34 0.03
C PRO A 46 8.77 4.32 0.97
N ILE A 47 9.51 3.27 1.30
CA ILE A 47 8.99 2.18 2.14
C ILE A 47 8.54 2.69 3.51
N GLU A 48 9.26 3.64 4.09
CA GLU A 48 8.97 4.27 5.40
C GLU A 48 7.57 4.89 5.42
N ILE A 49 7.22 5.65 4.38
CA ILE A 49 5.88 6.24 4.23
C ILE A 49 4.81 5.16 4.16
N LEU A 50 5.07 4.03 3.48
CA LEU A 50 4.10 2.94 3.46
C LEU A 50 3.89 2.34 4.86
N HIS A 51 4.95 2.23 5.67
CA HIS A 51 4.83 1.81 7.07
C HIS A 51 4.05 2.83 7.90
N GLU A 52 4.30 4.14 7.72
CA GLU A 52 3.54 5.19 8.40
C GLU A 52 2.05 5.15 8.07
N ILE A 53 1.69 5.09 6.78
CA ILE A 53 0.29 5.02 6.33
C ILE A 53 -0.41 3.81 6.94
N ILE A 54 0.26 2.65 7.00
CA ILE A 54 -0.29 1.45 7.62
C ILE A 54 -0.39 1.63 9.13
N SER A 55 0.59 2.24 9.79
CA SER A 55 0.55 2.52 11.22
C SER A 55 -0.60 3.46 11.61
N SER A 56 -1.04 4.34 10.70
CA SER A 56 -2.20 5.21 10.89
C SER A 56 -3.55 4.56 10.56
N PHE A 57 -3.56 3.32 10.05
CA PHE A 57 -4.76 2.55 9.68
C PHE A 57 -5.43 1.84 10.87
#